data_AF-A0A087TI93-F1
#
_entry.id   AF-A0A087TI93-F1
#
_cell.length_a   1.000
_cell.length_b   1.000
_cell.length_c   1.000
_cell.angle_alpha   90.00
_cell.angle_beta   90.00
_cell.angle_gamma   90.00
#
_symmetry.space_group_name_H-M   'P 1'
#
loop_
_entity.id
_entity.type
_entity.pdbx_description
1 polymer ?
#
loop_
_entity_poly.entity_id
_entity_poly.type
_entity_poly.pdbx_seq_one_letter_code
_entity_poly.pdbx_strand_id
1 'polypeptide(L)'
;MEQSIHDAYVSVIDNSKHYIYIENQFFISQAAGHKDVSNGIGEALFRRIVKAHKERETFRVYVVMPLLPAFEGEIGTGTGTAIQAITHWNYASICRGPDSLYQRLIKEVGDPNAYITFYGLRTHGVLSEKIVSLY
;
A
#
# COMPACT_ATOMS: atom_id res chain seq x y z
N MET A 1 -14.32 9.20 19.11
CA MET A 1 -13.46 8.07 18.75
C MET A 1 -12.05 8.61 18.74
N GLU A 2 -11.11 7.97 19.44
CA GLU A 2 -9.72 8.42 19.49
C GLU A 2 -9.06 8.20 18.12
N GLN A 3 -8.54 9.25 17.49
CA GLN A 3 -7.88 9.21 16.17
C GLN A 3 -6.36 9.46 16.29
N SER A 4 -5.81 9.36 17.49
CA SER A 4 -4.39 9.65 17.80
C SER A 4 -3.41 8.92 16.88
N ILE A 5 -3.65 7.63 16.60
CA ILE A 5 -2.84 6.82 15.68
C ILE A 5 -2.94 7.35 14.24
N HIS A 6 -4.16 7.63 13.77
CA HIS A 6 -4.38 8.18 12.43
C HIS A 6 -3.67 9.53 12.25
N ASP A 7 -3.87 10.44 13.20
CA ASP A 7 -3.31 11.79 13.14
C ASP A 7 -1.78 11.75 13.22
N ALA A 8 -1.22 10.84 14.03
CA ALA A 8 0.21 10.61 14.07
C ALA A 8 0.74 10.10 12.73
N TYR A 9 0.07 9.15 12.07
CA TYR A 9 0.48 8.67 10.74
C TYR A 9 0.48 9.79 9.70
N VAL A 10 -0.61 10.54 9.59
CA VAL A 10 -0.72 11.66 8.64
C VAL A 10 0.36 12.71 8.92
N SER A 11 0.55 13.08 10.20
CA SER A 11 1.57 14.04 10.61
C SER A 11 3.00 13.58 10.27
N VAL A 12 3.34 12.32 10.53
CA VAL A 12 4.67 11.76 10.21
C VAL A 12 4.90 11.74 8.70
N ILE A 13 3.89 11.37 7.92
CA ILE A 13 3.98 11.39 6.44
C ILE A 13 4.21 12.81 5.93
N ASP A 14 3.37 13.77 6.35
CA ASP A 14 3.43 15.16 5.88
C ASP A 14 4.77 15.83 6.23
N ASN A 15 5.35 15.49 7.39
CA ASN A 15 6.60 16.08 7.88
C ASN A 15 7.88 15.33 7.46
N SER A 16 7.76 14.15 6.86
CA SER A 16 8.90 13.33 6.42
C SER A 16 9.81 14.07 5.43
N LYS A 17 11.13 13.84 5.50
CA LYS A 17 12.12 14.58 4.70
C LYS A 17 12.76 13.78 3.58
N HIS A 18 13.07 12.50 3.81
CA HIS A 18 13.88 11.71 2.89
C HIS A 18 13.21 10.42 2.46
N TYR A 19 12.67 9.65 3.40
CA TYR A 19 11.96 8.43 3.05
C TYR A 19 10.91 8.05 4.08
N ILE A 20 10.02 7.15 3.67
CA ILE A 20 9.06 6.47 4.51
C ILE A 20 9.23 4.97 4.26
N TYR A 21 9.28 4.18 5.34
CA TYR A 21 9.19 2.73 5.29
C TYR A 21 7.88 2.32 5.95
N ILE A 22 7.07 1.54 5.24
CA ILE A 22 5.79 1.01 5.69
C ILE A 22 5.87 -0.50 5.60
N GLU A 23 5.71 -1.17 6.74
CA GLU A 23 5.43 -2.61 6.77
C GLU A 23 4.03 -2.76 7.37
N ASN A 24 3.08 -3.27 6.58
CA ASN A 24 1.70 -3.43 7.04
C ASN A 24 1.01 -4.59 6.36
N GLN A 25 0.08 -5.23 7.07
CA GLN A 25 -0.66 -6.38 6.54
C GLN A 25 -1.58 -6.01 5.37
N PHE A 26 -2.09 -4.77 5.35
CA PHE A 26 -2.95 -4.25 4.30
C PHE A 26 -2.55 -2.84 3.88
N PHE A 27 -2.79 -2.52 2.61
CA PHE A 27 -2.71 -1.16 2.09
C PHE A 27 -4.08 -0.78 1.54
N ILE A 28 -4.99 -0.42 2.44
CA ILE A 28 -6.35 0.01 2.08
C ILE A 28 -6.51 1.48 2.42
N SER A 29 -6.47 2.33 1.40
CA SER A 29 -6.68 3.77 1.50
C SER A 29 -7.15 4.29 0.15
N GLN A 30 -8.14 5.19 0.16
CA GLN A 30 -8.65 5.83 -1.06
C GLN A 30 -8.32 7.32 -1.09
N ALA A 31 -8.53 7.93 -2.25
CA ALA A 31 -8.49 9.37 -2.43
C ALA A 31 -9.50 10.09 -1.52
N ALA A 32 -9.19 11.33 -1.14
CA ALA A 32 -10.10 12.16 -0.36
C ALA A 32 -11.48 12.27 -1.03
N GLY A 33 -12.55 12.03 -0.27
CA GLY A 33 -13.94 12.09 -0.74
C GLY A 33 -14.55 10.75 -1.17
N HIS A 34 -13.79 9.64 -1.17
CA HIS A 34 -14.36 8.30 -1.35
C HIS A 34 -15.21 7.93 -0.13
N LYS A 35 -16.46 7.48 -0.37
CA LYS A 35 -17.46 7.27 0.71
C LYS A 35 -17.11 6.12 1.66
N ASP A 36 -16.33 5.15 1.18
CA ASP A 36 -16.10 3.88 1.88
C ASP A 36 -14.80 3.82 2.71
N VAL A 37 -13.83 4.70 2.47
CA VAL A 37 -12.50 4.63 3.12
C VAL A 37 -12.02 6.04 3.51
N SER A 38 -11.87 6.30 4.81
CA SER A 38 -11.67 7.65 5.36
C SER A 38 -10.33 7.88 6.09
N ASN A 39 -9.36 6.95 6.02
CA ASN A 39 -8.14 7.04 6.83
C ASN A 39 -7.07 8.03 6.32
N GLY A 40 -7.21 8.63 5.14
CA GLY A 40 -6.31 9.69 4.65
C GLY A 40 -4.84 9.32 4.38
N ILE A 41 -4.38 8.09 4.66
CA ILE A 41 -2.97 7.70 4.56
C ILE A 41 -2.47 7.79 3.11
N GLY A 42 -3.24 7.25 2.16
CA GLY A 42 -2.94 7.31 0.73
C GLY A 42 -2.94 8.75 0.19
N GLU A 43 -3.80 9.61 0.72
CA GLU A 43 -3.81 11.04 0.36
C GLU A 43 -2.57 11.76 0.91
N ALA A 44 -2.19 11.50 2.16
CA ALA A 44 -0.97 12.06 2.74
C ALA A 44 0.27 11.64 1.93
N LEU A 45 0.39 10.36 1.58
CA LEU A 45 1.47 9.85 0.72
C LEU A 45 1.49 10.53 -0.65
N PHE A 46 0.33 10.64 -1.30
CA PHE A 46 0.20 11.33 -2.59
C PHE A 46 0.71 12.78 -2.49
N ARG A 47 0.20 13.56 -1.54
CA ARG A 47 0.60 14.97 -1.35
C ARG A 47 2.10 15.10 -1.08
N ARG A 48 2.65 14.23 -0.21
CA ARG A 48 4.07 14.28 0.15
C ARG A 48 4.99 13.95 -1.04
N ILE A 49 4.62 12.95 -1.85
CA ILE A 49 5.37 12.58 -3.06
C ILE A 49 5.30 13.71 -4.10
N VAL A 50 4.11 14.25 -4.36
CA VAL A 50 3.94 15.37 -5.30
C VAL A 50 4.74 16.60 -4.85
N LYS A 51 4.79 16.88 -3.55
CA LYS A 51 5.64 17.93 -2.99
C LYS A 51 7.12 17.68 -3.29
N ALA A 52 7.64 16.48 -3.00
CA ALA A 52 9.04 16.14 -3.32
C ALA A 52 9.34 16.29 -4.81
N HIS A 53 8.41 15.88 -5.68
CA HIS A 53 8.57 16.04 -7.12
C HIS A 53 8.68 17.51 -7.54
N LYS A 54 7.78 18.36 -7.04
CA LYS A 54 7.78 19.81 -7.32
C LYS A 54 9.03 20.52 -6.80
N GLU A 55 9.50 20.12 -5.61
CA GLU A 55 10.69 20.68 -4.97
C GLU A 55 12.00 20.04 -5.47
N ARG A 56 11.93 19.06 -6.38
CA ARG A 56 13.07 18.28 -6.90
C ARG A 56 13.89 17.62 -5.80
N GLU A 57 13.22 17.20 -4.72
CA GLU A 57 13.82 16.49 -3.61
C GLU A 57 14.02 15.00 -3.95
N THR A 58 15.09 14.41 -3.43
CA THR A 58 15.21 12.95 -3.40
C THR A 58 14.35 12.42 -2.25
N PHE A 59 13.24 11.77 -2.59
CA PHE A 59 12.31 11.19 -1.63
C PHE A 59 11.86 9.79 -2.04
N ARG A 60 11.77 8.85 -1.10
CA ARG A 60 11.40 7.44 -1.37
C ARG A 60 10.39 6.88 -0.37
N VAL A 61 9.46 6.06 -0.84
CA VAL A 61 8.48 5.34 -0.03
C VAL A 61 8.61 3.86 -0.35
N TYR A 62 8.87 3.06 0.67
CA TYR A 62 8.97 1.61 0.57
C TYR A 62 7.78 1.01 1.31
N VAL A 63 6.97 0.23 0.60
CA VAL A 63 5.83 -0.48 1.19
C VAL A 63 6.08 -1.97 1.12
N VAL A 64 6.15 -2.63 2.26
CA VAL A 64 6.26 -4.08 2.39
C VAL A 64 4.94 -4.62 2.91
N MET A 65 4.36 -5.56 2.17
CA MET A 65 3.09 -6.19 2.52
C MET A 65 3.09 -7.67 2.12
N PRO A 66 2.26 -8.52 2.77
CA PRO A 66 2.15 -9.93 2.40
C PRO A 66 1.81 -10.12 0.91
N LEU A 67 2.39 -11.15 0.28
CA LEU A 67 2.10 -11.47 -1.13
C LEU A 67 0.66 -11.93 -1.33
N LEU A 68 0.09 -12.57 -0.32
CA LEU A 68 -1.31 -12.94 -0.24
C LEU A 68 -1.81 -12.58 1.17
N PRO A 69 -3.06 -12.11 1.31
CA PRO A 69 -3.68 -11.97 2.62
C PRO A 69 -3.66 -13.32 3.36
N ALA A 70 -3.10 -13.36 4.58
CA ALA A 70 -3.04 -14.56 5.39
C ALA A 70 -4.44 -14.91 5.94
N PHE A 71 -5.21 -15.70 5.21
CA PHE A 71 -6.48 -16.26 5.66
C PHE A 71 -6.59 -17.72 5.26
N GLU A 72 -7.10 -18.55 6.17
CA GLU A 72 -7.46 -19.93 5.88
C GLU A 72 -8.70 -19.97 4.98
N GLY A 73 -8.57 -20.50 3.76
CA GLY A 73 -9.71 -20.68 2.87
C GLY A 73 -9.35 -21.00 1.41
N GLU A 74 -10.04 -21.98 0.82
CA GLU A 74 -9.96 -22.26 -0.61
C GLU A 74 -10.76 -21.22 -1.43
N ILE A 75 -10.27 -20.88 -2.62
CA ILE A 75 -10.97 -20.01 -3.58
C ILE A 75 -12.30 -20.68 -3.93
N GLY A 76 -13.43 -20.07 -3.54
CA GLY A 76 -14.79 -20.60 -3.74
C GLY A 76 -15.58 -20.87 -2.45
N THR A 77 -14.95 -20.74 -1.28
CA THR A 77 -15.60 -20.81 0.04
C THR A 77 -15.93 -19.41 0.58
N GLY A 78 -16.73 -19.28 1.65
CA GLY A 78 -17.05 -17.98 2.28
C GLY A 78 -15.81 -17.19 2.74
N THR A 79 -14.76 -17.89 3.16
CA THR A 79 -13.43 -17.33 3.45
C THR A 79 -12.71 -16.85 2.18
N GLY A 80 -12.92 -17.52 1.05
CA GLY A 80 -12.46 -17.07 -0.27
C GLY A 80 -13.07 -15.71 -0.69
N THR A 81 -14.32 -15.43 -0.33
CA THR A 81 -14.95 -14.12 -0.59
C THR A 81 -14.29 -12.98 0.20
N ALA A 82 -13.89 -13.22 1.46
CA ALA A 82 -13.16 -12.24 2.26
C ALA A 82 -11.77 -11.94 1.67
N ILE A 83 -11.05 -12.99 1.23
CA ILE A 83 -9.75 -12.83 0.54
C ILE A 83 -9.93 -12.00 -0.73
N GLN A 84 -10.95 -12.28 -1.54
CA GLN A 84 -11.23 -11.52 -2.76
C GLN A 84 -11.55 -10.05 -2.46
N ALA A 85 -12.35 -9.77 -1.43
CA ALA A 85 -12.68 -8.41 -1.04
C ALA A 85 -11.45 -7.63 -0.57
N ILE A 86 -10.63 -8.21 0.32
CA ILE A 86 -9.39 -7.59 0.79
C ILE A 86 -8.42 -7.37 -0.36
N THR A 87 -8.25 -8.37 -1.22
CA THR A 87 -7.38 -8.27 -2.39
C THR A 87 -7.87 -7.16 -3.33
N HIS A 88 -9.18 -7.08 -3.57
CA HIS A 88 -9.79 -6.02 -4.36
C HIS A 88 -9.46 -4.64 -3.79
N TRP A 89 -9.67 -4.42 -2.49
CA TRP A 89 -9.41 -3.12 -1.86
C TRP A 89 -7.93 -2.75 -1.80
N ASN A 90 -7.02 -3.72 -1.62
CA ASN A 90 -5.58 -3.47 -1.75
C ASN A 90 -5.24 -2.98 -3.16
N TYR A 91 -5.67 -3.71 -4.19
CA TYR A 91 -5.39 -3.29 -5.57
C TYR A 91 -6.06 -1.96 -5.91
N ALA A 92 -7.29 -1.71 -5.47
CA ALA A 92 -8.00 -0.46 -5.69
C ALA A 92 -7.25 0.74 -5.09
N SER A 93 -6.69 0.56 -3.88
CA SER A 93 -5.91 1.58 -3.20
C SER A 93 -4.56 1.83 -3.88
N ILE A 94 -3.90 0.75 -4.32
CA ILE A 94 -2.55 0.79 -4.89
C ILE A 94 -2.60 1.28 -6.33
N CYS A 95 -3.16 0.50 -7.26
CA CYS A 95 -2.95 0.70 -8.71
C CYS A 95 -4.15 0.48 -9.63
N ARG A 96 -5.28 0.00 -9.12
CA ARG A 96 -6.47 -0.36 -9.92
C ARG A 96 -7.54 0.73 -9.80
N GLY A 97 -7.84 1.36 -10.93
CA GLY A 97 -8.85 2.40 -11.01
C GLY A 97 -8.26 3.82 -11.02
N PRO A 98 -9.01 4.80 -11.54
CA PRO A 98 -8.51 6.14 -11.83
C PRO A 98 -8.09 6.93 -10.59
N ASP A 99 -8.64 6.57 -9.42
CA ASP A 99 -8.41 7.22 -8.13
C ASP A 99 -7.37 6.50 -7.25
N SER A 100 -6.81 5.38 -7.74
CA SER A 100 -5.74 4.67 -7.05
C SER A 100 -4.49 5.54 -6.92
N LEU A 101 -3.69 5.32 -5.87
CA LEU A 101 -2.48 6.11 -5.59
C LEU A 101 -1.55 6.15 -6.81
N TYR A 102 -1.31 4.99 -7.43
CA TYR A 102 -0.40 4.86 -8.57
C TYR A 102 -0.90 5.64 -9.79
N GLN A 103 -2.19 5.53 -10.13
CA GLN A 103 -2.75 6.25 -11.29
C GLN A 103 -2.75 7.76 -11.09
N ARG A 104 -2.98 8.22 -9.86
CA ARG A 104 -2.88 9.64 -9.52
C ARG A 104 -1.43 10.13 -9.60
N LEU A 105 -0.47 9.36 -9.12
CA LEU A 105 0.95 9.71 -9.19
C LEU A 105 1.45 9.76 -10.64
N ILE A 106 1.04 8.84 -11.53
CA ILE A 106 1.40 8.89 -12.95
C ILE A 106 1.06 10.25 -13.57
N LYS A 107 -0.12 10.80 -13.24
CA LYS A 107 -0.60 12.08 -13.77
C LYS A 107 0.23 13.28 -13.29
N GLU A 108 0.75 13.23 -12.06
CA GLU A 108 1.47 14.36 -11.44
C GLU A 108 3.00 14.28 -11.59
N VAL A 109 3.57 13.07 -11.55
CA VAL A 109 5.03 12.87 -11.47
C VAL A 109 5.60 12.00 -12.59
N GLY A 110 4.75 11.47 -13.48
CA GLY A 110 5.15 10.63 -14.62
C GLY A 110 5.45 9.19 -14.24
N ASP A 111 6.57 8.94 -13.56
CA ASP A 111 6.98 7.60 -13.10
C ASP A 111 6.87 7.49 -11.57
N PRO A 112 5.82 6.85 -11.03
CA PRO A 112 5.69 6.63 -9.59
C PRO A 112 6.82 5.80 -8.98
N ASN A 113 7.49 4.91 -9.73
CA ASN A 113 8.59 4.08 -9.20
C ASN A 113 9.80 4.93 -8.79
N ALA A 114 9.90 6.16 -9.29
CA ALA A 114 10.88 7.13 -8.81
C ALA A 114 10.64 7.56 -7.35
N TYR A 115 9.46 7.28 -6.78
CA TYR A 115 9.06 7.75 -5.45
C TYR A 115 8.50 6.65 -4.56
N ILE A 116 7.70 5.70 -5.06
CA ILE A 116 7.05 4.67 -4.25
C ILE A 116 7.18 3.30 -4.89
N THR A 117 7.52 2.29 -4.09
CA THR A 117 7.64 0.90 -4.51
C THR A 117 6.99 -0.05 -3.51
N PHE A 118 6.37 -1.12 -4.02
CA PHE A 118 5.67 -2.14 -3.25
C PHE A 118 6.42 -3.48 -3.36
N TYR A 119 6.65 -4.12 -2.22
CA TYR A 119 7.37 -5.39 -2.11
C TYR A 119 6.57 -6.38 -1.27
N GLY A 120 6.80 -7.66 -1.54
CA GLY A 120 6.42 -8.74 -0.64
C GLY A 120 7.62 -9.57 -0.26
N LEU A 121 7.52 -10.23 0.89
CA LEU A 121 8.55 -11.14 1.39
C LEU A 121 8.19 -12.57 0.99
N ARG A 122 9.21 -13.34 0.62
CA ARG A 122 9.11 -14.77 0.31
C ARG A 122 10.37 -15.47 0.81
N THR A 123 10.21 -16.70 1.30
CA THR A 123 11.34 -17.58 1.58
C THR A 123 11.15 -18.95 0.90
N HIS A 124 12.23 -19.72 0.83
CA HIS A 124 12.22 -21.09 0.31
C HIS A 124 13.01 -22.01 1.23
N GLY A 125 12.70 -23.29 1.20
CA GLY A 125 13.37 -24.32 1.98
C GLY A 125 13.31 -25.68 1.30
N VAL A 126 13.83 -26.71 1.97
CA VAL A 126 13.76 -28.10 1.51
C VAL A 126 12.93 -28.90 2.51
N LEU A 127 11.85 -29.53 2.03
CA LEU A 127 11.01 -30.43 2.81
C LEU A 127 10.93 -31.77 2.08
N SER A 128 11.37 -32.84 2.75
CA SER A 128 11.42 -34.19 2.16
C SER A 128 12.12 -34.22 0.80
N GLU A 129 13.33 -33.63 0.74
CA GLU A 129 14.17 -33.50 -0.47
C GLU A 129 13.56 -32.67 -1.63
N LYS A 130 12.41 -32.03 -1.41
CA LYS A 130 11.77 -31.16 -2.41
C LYS A 130 11.91 -29.70 -2.00
N ILE A 131 12.23 -28.84 -2.97
CA ILE A 131 12.21 -27.39 -2.78
C ILE A 131 10.76 -26.95 -2.56
N VAL A 132 10.51 -26.28 -1.44
CA VAL A 132 9.22 -25.69 -1.10
C VAL A 132 9.35 -24.18 -0.96
N SER A 133 8.32 -23.46 -1.37
CA SER A 133 8.21 -22.01 -1.20
C SER A 133 7.21 -21.70 -0.11
N LEU A 134 7.57 -20.83 0.82
CA LEU A 134 6.68 -20.32 1.86
C LEU A 134 6.22 -18.91 1.44
N TYR A 135 4.90 -18.70 1.48
CA TYR A 135 4.19 -17.49 1.06
C TYR A 135 3.63 -16.77 2.29
#